data_AF-A0A0C1RZ91-F1
#
_entry.id   AF-A0A0C1RZ91-F1
#
_cell.length_a   1.000
_cell.length_b   1.000
_cell.length_c   1.000
_cell.angle_alpha   90.00
_cell.angle_beta   90.00
_cell.angle_gamma   90.00
#
_symmetry.space_group_name_H-M   'P 1'
#
loop_
_entity.id
_entity.type
_entity.pdbx_description
1 polymer ?
#
loop_
_entity_poly.entity_id
_entity_poly.type
_entity_poly.pdbx_seq_one_letter_code
_entity_poly.pdbx_strand_id
1 'polypeptide(L)'
;DEVYNTSSGGYNSTTTTLTIATHEGGTLAVNFSTGAYTYTAPTGTPLVANEVFTYTIMDADGDTATANLTVNLPVHDMLVVGTNADDVTGQTIDHHIDHYSPLDGPITGGGGNDVLVGDIGGANNIVQPGQNYNISLIVDSSGSMDKDSGTAGYTRMELAQAALKNLADQLVGHDGTINLQIIDFDSNVVANTSWSNITSANLSAIYTAIDNMVAEGATNYEAGFNASNAWLSSQTNGYENITFFLTDGNPTYYINSYGNVAGPGKVTDYYTMLNSVEAFALLSPITHVEAIGIGSEVNENYLKFFDNTDVTTETGSVSFWNGTVTGPVGQVEIVHTAEELSAALQHGSLEYTLLGAGDDHLASGDGDDVIFGDSVHTDALADANPSLTTADGAGWEVFEKLGWTEQQITDYIKANHSTLATESGRTGGNDTIDGGAGNDIIYGQEGNDVINGGEGNDLLSGGTGNNILNGGLGADTFVISKGGHDTIQDYNKGQLDKVDISSIVKVTDDAVAKTYLGVEQNANGKAVLDIYDNGSDHSAGHLVATVTFDNIHYSDLGSIHQLDSLLGAVDINHS
;
A
#
# COMPACT_ATOMS: atom_id res chain seq x y z
N ASP A 1 36.25 9.12 38.32
CA ASP A 1 37.53 8.37 38.29
C ASP A 1 37.62 7.43 39.49
N GLU A 2 36.80 6.38 39.47
CA GLU A 2 36.88 5.29 40.45
C GLU A 2 37.76 4.16 39.90
N VAL A 3 38.47 3.52 40.83
CA VAL A 3 39.63 2.64 40.63
C VAL A 3 39.19 1.24 40.19
N TYR A 4 39.58 0.79 38.99
CA TYR A 4 39.34 -0.59 38.53
C TYR A 4 40.32 -1.58 39.15
N ASN A 5 39.83 -2.49 39.99
CA ASN A 5 40.62 -3.47 40.72
C ASN A 5 40.38 -4.91 40.21
N THR A 6 41.41 -5.44 39.55
CA THR A 6 41.80 -6.85 39.29
C THR A 6 40.72 -7.94 39.15
N SER A 7 40.46 -8.36 37.91
CA SER A 7 39.93 -9.69 37.60
C SER A 7 41.02 -10.76 37.80
N SER A 8 40.78 -11.76 38.67
CA SER A 8 41.68 -12.89 38.84
C SER A 8 41.42 -13.93 37.75
N GLY A 9 42.42 -14.25 36.94
CA GLY A 9 42.34 -15.27 35.89
C GLY A 9 43.43 -16.35 36.02
N GLY A 10 43.15 -17.54 35.48
CA GLY A 10 44.08 -18.67 35.48
C GLY A 10 44.37 -19.14 34.06
N TYR A 11 45.65 -19.34 33.73
CA TYR A 11 46.08 -19.92 32.46
C TYR A 11 46.43 -21.41 32.64
N ASN A 12 45.70 -22.28 31.93
CA ASN A 12 46.01 -23.70 31.86
C ASN A 12 46.93 -23.98 30.67
N SER A 13 48.22 -24.19 30.96
CA SER A 13 49.24 -24.46 29.94
C SER A 13 49.08 -25.81 29.22
N THR A 14 48.30 -26.74 29.76
CA THR A 14 48.03 -28.04 29.12
C THR A 14 46.93 -27.94 28.06
N THR A 15 45.93 -27.07 28.29
CA THR A 15 44.81 -26.86 27.36
C THR A 15 44.93 -25.54 26.58
N THR A 16 45.99 -24.78 26.80
CA THR A 16 46.22 -23.42 26.27
C THR A 16 45.05 -22.46 26.50
N THR A 17 44.33 -22.64 27.62
CA THR A 17 43.10 -21.89 27.93
C THR A 17 43.38 -20.84 29.00
N LEU A 18 43.04 -19.58 28.74
CA LEU A 18 43.00 -18.51 29.73
C LEU A 18 41.56 -18.31 30.19
N THR A 19 41.30 -18.38 31.50
CA THR A 19 40.00 -18.09 32.09
C THR A 19 40.07 -16.80 32.89
N ILE A 20 39.20 -15.83 32.60
CA ILE A 20 39.14 -14.51 33.23
C ILE A 20 37.77 -14.36 33.90
N ALA A 21 37.73 -13.88 35.14
CA ALA A 21 36.47 -13.49 35.78
C ALA A 21 36.03 -12.10 35.30
N THR A 22 34.77 -11.93 34.89
CA THR A 22 34.25 -10.61 34.51
C THR A 22 33.87 -9.78 35.74
N HIS A 23 33.76 -8.46 35.56
CA HIS A 23 33.46 -7.49 36.61
C HIS A 23 32.13 -7.79 37.35
N GLU A 24 31.18 -8.41 36.66
CA GLU A 24 29.85 -8.71 37.18
C GLU A 24 29.66 -10.15 37.68
N GLY A 25 30.73 -10.96 37.71
CA GLY A 25 30.68 -12.33 38.24
C GLY A 25 30.51 -13.44 37.20
N GLY A 26 30.69 -13.14 35.91
CA GLY A 26 30.80 -14.12 34.83
C GLY A 26 32.22 -14.65 34.64
N THR A 27 32.40 -15.55 33.68
CA THR A 27 33.71 -16.09 33.29
C THR A 27 33.88 -16.14 31.77
N LEU A 28 35.02 -15.67 31.27
CA LEU A 28 35.44 -15.80 29.88
C LEU A 28 36.62 -16.76 29.77
N ALA A 29 36.45 -17.88 29.08
CA ALA A 29 37.50 -18.85 28.81
C ALA A 29 37.90 -18.81 27.32
N VAL A 30 39.17 -18.54 27.01
CA VAL A 30 39.68 -18.45 25.62
C VAL A 30 40.79 -19.48 25.42
N ASN A 31 40.66 -20.34 24.40
CA ASN A 31 41.68 -21.29 24.00
C ASN A 31 42.57 -20.69 22.89
N PHE A 32 43.82 -20.38 23.22
CA PHE A 32 44.76 -19.74 22.29
C PHE A 32 45.26 -20.64 21.16
N SER A 33 45.10 -21.96 21.26
CA SER A 33 45.51 -22.88 20.18
C SER A 33 44.44 -23.07 19.12
N THR A 34 43.17 -22.91 19.48
CA THR A 34 42.03 -23.15 18.57
C THR A 34 41.23 -21.89 18.25
N GLY A 35 41.39 -20.82 19.03
CA GLY A 35 40.54 -19.62 18.95
C GLY A 35 39.14 -19.82 19.56
N ALA A 36 38.81 -21.02 20.05
CA ALA A 36 37.51 -21.28 20.67
C ALA A 36 37.40 -20.55 22.01
N TYR A 37 36.24 -19.97 22.28
CA TYR A 37 35.94 -19.33 23.55
C TYR A 37 34.66 -19.88 24.18
N THR A 38 34.51 -19.68 25.48
CA THR A 38 33.28 -19.97 26.24
C THR A 38 33.07 -18.82 27.20
N TYR A 39 31.97 -18.09 26.99
CA TYR A 39 31.55 -17.03 27.89
C TYR A 39 30.40 -17.53 28.77
N THR A 40 30.53 -17.35 30.07
CA THR A 40 29.48 -17.59 31.04
C THR A 40 29.11 -16.23 31.62
N ALA A 41 28.00 -15.66 31.16
CA ALA A 41 27.48 -14.41 31.67
C ALA A 41 27.14 -14.54 33.17
N PRO A 42 27.35 -13.50 33.99
CA PRO A 42 26.49 -13.31 35.14
C PRO A 42 25.06 -13.10 34.64
N THR A 43 24.07 -13.64 35.35
CA THR A 43 22.65 -13.66 34.94
C THR A 43 22.23 -12.44 34.12
N GLY A 44 22.11 -12.63 32.79
CA GLY A 44 21.49 -11.67 31.87
C GLY A 44 22.39 -10.68 31.12
N THR A 45 23.73 -10.67 31.26
CA THR A 45 24.58 -9.74 30.48
C THR A 45 25.34 -10.45 29.33
N PRO A 46 24.95 -10.22 28.05
CA PRO A 46 25.67 -10.77 26.90
C PRO A 46 27.08 -10.15 26.76
N LEU A 47 27.95 -10.85 26.05
CA LEU A 47 29.28 -10.34 25.69
C LEU A 47 29.09 -9.43 24.47
N VAL A 48 29.47 -8.16 24.55
CA VAL A 48 29.38 -7.23 23.40
C VAL A 48 30.70 -7.15 22.63
N ALA A 49 30.62 -6.83 21.34
CA ALA A 49 31.80 -6.65 20.50
C ALA A 49 32.70 -5.52 21.05
N ASN A 50 34.01 -5.65 20.89
CA ASN A 50 35.02 -4.67 21.32
C ASN A 50 35.19 -4.50 22.85
N GLU A 51 34.64 -5.37 23.68
CA GLU A 51 34.96 -5.36 25.11
C GLU A 51 36.46 -5.60 25.36
N VAL A 52 37.05 -4.73 26.19
CA VAL A 52 38.44 -4.81 26.59
C VAL A 52 38.55 -5.36 28.01
N PHE A 53 39.02 -6.59 28.13
CA PHE A 53 39.33 -7.20 29.42
C PHE A 53 40.80 -6.93 29.77
N THR A 54 41.04 -6.06 30.75
CA THR A 54 42.37 -5.95 31.35
C THR A 54 42.58 -7.07 32.37
N TYR A 55 43.58 -7.93 32.14
CA TYR A 55 43.94 -9.00 33.05
C TYR A 55 45.37 -8.83 33.57
N THR A 56 45.60 -9.28 34.81
CA THR A 56 46.92 -9.26 35.45
C THR A 56 47.39 -10.68 35.69
N ILE A 57 48.57 -11.04 35.18
CA ILE A 57 49.25 -12.28 35.51
C ILE A 57 50.29 -12.01 36.59
N MET A 58 50.40 -12.91 37.56
CA MET A 58 51.41 -12.87 38.62
C MET A 58 52.24 -14.15 38.52
N ASP A 59 53.56 -14.03 38.51
CA ASP A 59 54.43 -15.20 38.54
C ASP A 59 54.64 -15.75 39.96
N ALA A 60 55.50 -16.76 40.09
CA ALA A 60 55.72 -17.47 41.35
C ALA A 60 56.54 -16.67 42.38
N ASP A 61 57.23 -15.60 41.97
CA ASP A 61 58.01 -14.74 42.87
C ASP A 61 57.30 -13.44 43.24
N GLY A 62 56.15 -13.17 42.61
CA GLY A 62 55.21 -12.11 42.98
C GLY A 62 55.21 -10.92 42.03
N ASP A 63 55.99 -10.98 40.94
CA ASP A 63 55.98 -9.98 39.90
C ASP A 63 54.69 -10.06 39.09
N THR A 64 54.12 -8.89 38.73
CA THR A 64 52.85 -8.77 38.01
C THR A 64 53.04 -8.13 36.64
N ALA A 65 52.29 -8.60 35.65
CA ALA A 65 52.21 -7.99 34.33
C ALA A 65 50.75 -7.88 33.88
N THR A 66 50.38 -6.72 33.34
CA THR A 66 49.03 -6.42 32.85
C THR A 66 48.98 -6.46 31.33
N ALA A 67 47.91 -7.02 30.76
CA ALA A 67 47.63 -6.97 29.34
C ALA A 67 46.13 -6.77 29.08
N ASN A 68 45.82 -6.20 27.92
CA ASN A 68 44.46 -6.05 27.43
C ASN A 68 44.14 -7.19 26.48
N LEU A 69 43.01 -7.86 26.68
CA LEU A 69 42.38 -8.78 25.75
C LEU A 69 41.15 -8.08 25.17
N THR A 70 41.21 -7.73 23.89
CA THR A 70 40.03 -7.28 23.15
C THR A 70 39.33 -8.49 22.57
N VAL A 71 38.03 -8.65 22.88
CA VAL A 71 37.19 -9.66 22.24
C VAL A 71 36.50 -9.03 21.03
N ASN A 72 36.89 -9.47 19.84
CA ASN A 72 36.19 -9.13 18.61
C ASN A 72 35.24 -10.29 18.29
N LEU A 73 33.96 -10.12 18.59
CA LEU A 73 32.94 -11.03 18.07
C LEU A 73 32.85 -10.83 16.56
N PRO A 74 32.69 -11.90 15.76
CA PRO A 74 32.35 -11.74 14.35
C PRO A 74 31.03 -10.98 14.25
N VAL A 75 31.07 -9.84 13.57
CA VAL A 75 29.89 -9.09 13.14
C VAL A 75 29.08 -10.00 12.21
N HIS A 76 27.80 -10.18 12.52
CA HIS A 76 26.87 -11.02 11.79
C HIS A 76 25.65 -10.17 11.46
N ASP A 77 25.27 -10.15 10.18
CA ASP A 77 24.02 -9.59 9.72
C ASP A 77 22.84 -10.28 10.45
N MET A 78 21.93 -9.48 10.97
CA MET A 78 20.70 -9.88 11.63
C MET A 78 19.51 -9.49 10.77
N LEU A 79 18.49 -10.34 10.73
CA LEU A 79 17.17 -9.97 10.23
C LEU A 79 16.23 -9.99 11.42
N VAL A 80 15.66 -8.86 11.82
CA VAL A 80 14.74 -8.75 12.96
C VAL A 80 13.40 -8.21 12.50
N VAL A 81 12.32 -8.83 12.98
CA VAL A 81 10.94 -8.45 12.65
C VAL A 81 10.13 -8.41 13.93
N GLY A 82 9.53 -7.26 14.26
CA GLY A 82 8.69 -7.11 15.45
C GLY A 82 7.27 -7.61 15.22
N THR A 83 6.29 -6.98 15.87
CA THR A 83 4.87 -7.37 15.82
C THR A 83 4.01 -6.15 15.57
N ASN A 84 2.73 -6.32 15.22
CA ASN A 84 1.80 -5.19 14.98
C ASN A 84 1.39 -4.39 16.25
N ALA A 85 2.17 -4.46 17.31
CA ALA A 85 1.83 -3.89 18.59
C ALA A 85 2.98 -3.01 19.04
N ASP A 86 2.64 -1.81 19.51
CA ASP A 86 3.61 -0.80 19.93
C ASP A 86 4.70 -1.38 20.83
N ASP A 87 5.94 -0.99 20.61
CA ASP A 87 7.06 -1.31 21.48
C ASP A 87 7.10 -0.39 22.70
N VAL A 88 7.27 -0.96 23.91
CA VAL A 88 7.52 -0.16 25.13
C VAL A 88 8.72 -0.68 25.93
N THR A 89 9.33 0.21 26.70
CA THR A 89 10.47 -0.15 27.54
C THR A 89 10.08 -1.23 28.56
N GLY A 90 10.73 -2.40 28.49
CA GLY A 90 10.45 -3.55 29.36
C GLY A 90 9.31 -4.47 28.89
N GLN A 91 8.99 -4.48 27.59
CA GLN A 91 7.99 -5.37 26.99
C GLN A 91 8.44 -6.81 26.77
N THR A 92 7.60 -7.74 27.22
CA THR A 92 7.56 -9.19 26.99
C THR A 92 7.79 -9.81 25.60
N ILE A 93 7.62 -9.03 24.54
CA ILE A 93 7.16 -9.56 23.25
C ILE A 93 8.33 -10.18 22.48
N ASP A 94 8.06 -11.31 21.82
CA ASP A 94 9.04 -12.11 21.06
C ASP A 94 9.12 -11.55 19.63
N HIS A 95 10.32 -11.17 19.16
CA HIS A 95 10.55 -10.76 17.77
C HIS A 95 10.66 -12.00 16.87
N HIS A 96 10.03 -11.95 15.69
CA HIS A 96 9.80 -13.12 14.84
C HIS A 96 11.09 -13.72 14.26
N ILE A 97 12.16 -12.92 14.12
CA ILE A 97 13.47 -13.37 13.63
C ILE A 97 14.59 -12.79 14.51
N ASP A 98 14.93 -13.52 15.56
CA ASP A 98 16.29 -13.79 16.09
C ASP A 98 16.06 -14.47 17.45
N HIS A 99 16.29 -15.77 17.46
CA HIS A 99 16.10 -16.64 18.60
C HIS A 99 17.25 -16.55 19.64
N TYR A 100 18.07 -15.49 19.64
CA TYR A 100 19.25 -15.34 20.51
C TYR A 100 19.21 -14.21 21.54
N SER A 101 18.05 -13.63 21.89
CA SER A 101 17.93 -12.95 23.18
C SER A 101 16.50 -12.90 23.71
N PRO A 102 16.16 -13.66 24.76
CA PRO A 102 14.98 -13.36 25.54
C PRO A 102 15.37 -12.23 26.49
N LEU A 103 14.92 -10.99 26.22
CA LEU A 103 14.57 -9.94 27.19
C LEU A 103 14.30 -8.59 26.49
N ASP A 104 13.01 -8.31 26.38
CA ASP A 104 12.27 -7.06 26.49
C ASP A 104 12.85 -5.69 26.07
N GLY A 105 12.31 -5.10 25.00
CA GLY A 105 12.55 -3.70 24.62
C GLY A 105 12.56 -3.47 23.11
N PRO A 106 13.05 -2.30 22.63
CA PRO A 106 13.10 -1.92 21.21
C PRO A 106 13.66 -3.01 20.29
N ILE A 107 13.28 -2.98 19.01
CA ILE A 107 13.83 -3.82 17.94
C ILE A 107 15.27 -3.39 17.66
N THR A 108 16.24 -4.16 18.17
CA THR A 108 17.67 -3.83 18.05
C THR A 108 18.43 -4.75 17.11
N GLY A 109 19.28 -4.17 16.27
CA GLY A 109 20.29 -4.89 15.51
C GLY A 109 21.61 -5.07 16.30
N GLY A 110 22.65 -5.44 15.58
CA GLY A 110 23.98 -5.79 16.05
C GLY A 110 25.07 -4.89 15.46
N GLY A 111 26.16 -5.52 15.02
CA GLY A 111 27.30 -4.82 14.41
C GLY A 111 27.53 -5.20 12.94
N GLY A 112 26.58 -5.93 12.35
CA GLY A 112 26.59 -6.38 10.97
C GLY A 112 25.67 -5.50 10.13
N ASN A 113 25.53 -5.82 8.84
CA ASN A 113 24.59 -5.08 8.00
C ASN A 113 23.22 -5.70 8.19
N ASP A 114 22.37 -5.08 8.97
CA ASP A 114 21.15 -5.67 9.49
C ASP A 114 19.92 -5.28 8.66
N VAL A 115 18.83 -6.03 8.84
CA VAL A 115 17.51 -5.70 8.30
C VAL A 115 16.53 -5.72 9.46
N LEU A 116 15.90 -4.58 9.72
CA LEU A 116 14.91 -4.44 10.78
C LEU A 116 13.56 -4.08 10.17
N VAL A 117 12.50 -4.71 10.66
CA VAL A 117 11.11 -4.42 10.28
C VAL A 117 10.29 -4.31 11.56
N GLY A 118 9.61 -3.18 11.77
CA GLY A 118 8.81 -2.98 12.99
C GLY A 118 7.68 -3.97 13.08
N ASP A 119 6.82 -4.00 12.07
CA ASP A 119 5.66 -4.90 12.08
C ASP A 119 5.76 -6.09 11.13
N ILE A 120 5.03 -7.15 11.47
CA ILE A 120 4.73 -8.22 10.52
C ILE A 120 3.69 -7.77 9.47
N GLY A 121 2.89 -6.76 9.78
CA GLY A 121 1.76 -6.29 8.97
C GLY A 121 0.70 -7.36 8.80
N GLY A 122 0.25 -7.55 7.57
CA GLY A 122 -0.81 -8.48 7.23
C GLY A 122 -2.16 -7.80 7.02
N ALA A 123 -3.09 -8.56 6.47
CA ALA A 123 -4.46 -8.14 6.31
C ALA A 123 -5.35 -8.96 7.24
N ASN A 124 -6.20 -8.28 8.02
CA ASN A 124 -7.26 -8.97 8.71
C ASN A 124 -8.34 -9.27 7.68
N ASN A 125 -8.70 -10.54 7.55
CA ASN A 125 -10.04 -10.88 7.11
C ASN A 125 -10.98 -10.33 8.20
N ILE A 126 -11.51 -9.12 8.03
CA ILE A 126 -12.71 -8.79 8.77
C ILE A 126 -13.75 -9.76 8.21
N VAL A 127 -14.02 -10.82 8.97
CA VAL A 127 -15.29 -11.53 8.84
C VAL A 127 -16.35 -10.54 9.29
N GLN A 128 -16.70 -9.62 8.39
CA GLN A 128 -18.07 -9.16 8.33
C GLN A 128 -18.89 -10.43 8.12
N PRO A 129 -19.96 -10.68 8.89
CA PRO A 129 -20.85 -11.79 8.57
C PRO A 129 -21.22 -11.63 7.10
N GLY A 130 -20.85 -12.60 6.24
CA GLY A 130 -20.83 -12.43 4.79
C GLY A 130 -22.06 -11.67 4.32
N GLN A 131 -21.84 -10.45 3.82
CA GLN A 131 -22.92 -9.58 3.37
C GLN A 131 -23.68 -10.35 2.29
N ASN A 132 -24.97 -10.53 2.49
CA ASN A 132 -25.75 -11.26 1.52
C ASN A 132 -26.15 -10.28 0.41
N TYR A 133 -25.86 -10.60 -0.84
CA TYR A 133 -26.19 -9.72 -1.96
C TYR A 133 -27.26 -10.31 -2.85
N ASN A 134 -28.10 -9.45 -3.40
CA ASN A 134 -28.85 -9.72 -4.61
C ASN A 134 -28.18 -8.96 -5.76
N ILE A 135 -27.50 -9.70 -6.63
CA ILE A 135 -26.82 -9.14 -7.79
C ILE A 135 -27.72 -9.30 -9.01
N SER A 136 -28.05 -8.20 -9.68
CA SER A 136 -28.78 -8.18 -10.95
C SER A 136 -27.85 -7.76 -12.09
N LEU A 137 -27.55 -8.67 -13.00
CA LEU A 137 -26.76 -8.41 -14.21
C LEU A 137 -27.72 -8.12 -15.35
N ILE A 138 -27.81 -6.86 -15.77
CA ILE A 138 -28.62 -6.43 -16.90
C ILE A 138 -27.70 -6.29 -18.11
N VAL A 139 -27.78 -7.24 -19.04
CA VAL A 139 -26.83 -7.38 -20.14
C VAL A 139 -27.52 -7.11 -21.46
N ASP A 140 -27.04 -6.08 -22.15
CA ASP A 140 -27.46 -5.73 -23.50
C ASP A 140 -26.94 -6.78 -24.49
N SER A 141 -27.87 -7.41 -25.21
CA SER A 141 -27.61 -8.32 -26.32
C SER A 141 -28.15 -7.81 -27.64
N SER A 142 -28.39 -6.51 -27.75
CA SER A 142 -28.80 -5.89 -28.99
C SER A 142 -27.76 -6.08 -30.09
N GLY A 143 -28.19 -5.95 -31.35
CA GLY A 143 -27.30 -6.14 -32.51
C GLY A 143 -26.11 -5.18 -32.58
N SER A 144 -26.09 -4.08 -31.79
CA SER A 144 -24.91 -3.22 -31.68
C SER A 144 -23.78 -3.83 -30.84
N MET A 145 -24.05 -4.91 -30.11
CA MET A 145 -23.07 -5.66 -29.33
C MET A 145 -22.22 -6.62 -30.18
N ASP A 146 -22.56 -6.82 -31.47
CA ASP A 146 -21.76 -7.56 -32.46
C ASP A 146 -20.60 -6.72 -33.01
N LYS A 147 -20.50 -5.45 -32.62
CA LYS A 147 -19.39 -4.57 -33.02
C LYS A 147 -18.10 -4.94 -32.29
N ASP A 148 -16.97 -4.51 -32.88
CA ASP A 148 -15.65 -4.62 -32.27
C ASP A 148 -15.62 -3.96 -30.88
N SER A 149 -15.15 -4.70 -29.89
CA SER A 149 -14.94 -4.19 -28.53
C SER A 149 -13.76 -3.21 -28.44
N GLY A 150 -12.83 -3.25 -29.41
CA GLY A 150 -11.52 -2.61 -29.31
C GLY A 150 -10.42 -3.58 -28.89
N THR A 151 -10.76 -4.73 -28.30
CA THR A 151 -9.86 -5.86 -28.12
C THR A 151 -9.81 -6.71 -29.38
N ALA A 152 -8.60 -7.04 -29.85
CA ALA A 152 -8.41 -7.77 -31.09
C ALA A 152 -9.05 -9.17 -31.03
N GLY A 153 -10.02 -9.42 -31.92
CA GLY A 153 -10.68 -10.71 -32.05
C GLY A 153 -11.88 -10.93 -31.12
N TYR A 154 -12.36 -9.90 -30.44
CA TYR A 154 -13.57 -9.94 -29.60
C TYR A 154 -14.59 -8.89 -30.03
N THR A 155 -15.83 -9.32 -30.26
CA THR A 155 -17.00 -8.44 -30.24
C THR A 155 -17.27 -7.94 -28.82
N ARG A 156 -18.09 -6.88 -28.67
CA ARG A 156 -18.53 -6.41 -27.34
C ARG A 156 -19.27 -7.50 -26.58
N MET A 157 -20.09 -8.30 -27.26
CA MET A 157 -20.80 -9.43 -26.65
C MET A 157 -19.84 -10.51 -26.16
N GLU A 158 -18.86 -10.94 -26.97
CA GLU A 158 -17.88 -11.94 -26.54
C GLU A 158 -17.03 -11.46 -25.36
N LEU A 159 -16.71 -10.16 -25.32
CA LEU A 159 -16.01 -9.53 -24.20
C LEU A 159 -16.87 -9.52 -22.93
N ALA A 160 -18.14 -9.15 -23.03
CA ALA A 160 -19.09 -9.22 -21.92
C ALA A 160 -19.22 -10.66 -21.39
N GLN A 161 -19.38 -11.64 -22.28
CA GLN A 161 -19.48 -13.05 -21.91
C GLN A 161 -18.24 -13.56 -21.18
N ALA A 162 -17.04 -13.16 -21.60
CA ALA A 162 -15.80 -13.54 -20.93
C ALA A 162 -15.73 -12.98 -19.50
N ALA A 163 -16.00 -11.69 -19.31
CA ALA A 163 -15.94 -11.06 -18.00
C ALA A 163 -17.04 -11.56 -17.04
N LEU A 164 -18.25 -11.80 -17.53
CA LEU A 164 -19.34 -12.35 -16.71
C LEU A 164 -19.04 -13.76 -16.20
N LYS A 165 -18.25 -14.56 -16.94
CA LYS A 165 -17.78 -15.87 -16.46
C LYS A 165 -16.75 -15.74 -15.35
N ASN A 166 -15.82 -14.79 -15.47
CA ASN A 166 -14.85 -14.49 -14.41
C ASN A 166 -15.56 -14.03 -13.13
N LEU A 167 -16.53 -13.12 -13.25
CA LEU A 167 -17.37 -12.71 -12.13
C LEU A 167 -18.09 -13.92 -11.51
N ALA A 168 -18.71 -14.77 -12.34
CA ALA A 168 -19.40 -15.96 -11.84
C ALA A 168 -18.48 -16.90 -11.03
N ASP A 169 -17.22 -17.06 -11.43
CA ASP A 169 -16.23 -17.84 -10.70
C ASP A 169 -15.89 -17.22 -9.34
N GLN A 170 -15.74 -15.90 -9.28
CA GLN A 170 -15.45 -15.17 -8.04
C GLN A 170 -16.61 -15.26 -7.05
N LEU A 171 -17.84 -15.15 -7.53
CA LEU A 171 -19.03 -15.19 -6.67
C LEU A 171 -19.24 -16.54 -5.95
N VAL A 172 -18.65 -17.63 -6.43
CA VAL A 172 -18.77 -18.97 -5.81
C VAL A 172 -17.93 -19.11 -4.54
N GLY A 173 -16.90 -18.29 -4.37
CA GLY A 173 -16.03 -18.26 -3.20
C GLY A 173 -16.43 -17.23 -2.15
N HIS A 174 -17.52 -16.49 -2.35
CA HIS A 174 -17.94 -15.41 -1.47
C HIS A 174 -18.48 -15.93 -0.13
N ASP A 175 -18.08 -15.29 0.98
CA ASP A 175 -18.41 -15.72 2.35
C ASP A 175 -19.89 -15.51 2.74
N GLY A 176 -20.62 -14.69 1.97
CA GLY A 176 -22.06 -14.41 2.12
C GLY A 176 -22.95 -15.16 1.13
N THR A 177 -24.27 -15.19 1.38
CA THR A 177 -25.25 -15.76 0.44
C THR A 177 -25.45 -14.81 -0.73
N ILE A 178 -25.03 -15.20 -1.93
CA ILE A 178 -25.30 -14.45 -3.15
C ILE A 178 -26.50 -15.02 -3.89
N ASN A 179 -27.49 -14.18 -4.16
CA ASN A 179 -28.52 -14.42 -5.16
C ASN A 179 -28.15 -13.68 -6.43
N LEU A 180 -28.21 -14.35 -7.56
CA LEU A 180 -27.82 -13.81 -8.86
C LEU A 180 -29.01 -13.84 -9.82
N GLN A 181 -29.27 -12.75 -10.50
CA GLN A 181 -30.14 -12.68 -11.65
C GLN A 181 -29.33 -12.23 -12.87
N ILE A 182 -29.51 -12.91 -14.00
CA ILE A 182 -28.99 -12.48 -15.29
C ILE A 182 -30.18 -12.19 -16.20
N ILE A 183 -30.25 -10.95 -16.68
CA ILE A 183 -31.24 -10.46 -17.64
C ILE A 183 -30.50 -10.21 -18.95
N ASP A 184 -30.79 -11.05 -19.92
CA ASP A 184 -30.41 -10.88 -21.32
C ASP A 184 -31.53 -10.10 -22.02
N PHE A 185 -31.23 -8.92 -22.55
CA PHE A 185 -32.23 -8.09 -23.21
C PHE A 185 -31.74 -7.50 -24.55
N ASP A 186 -32.66 -7.45 -25.50
CA ASP A 186 -32.52 -6.81 -26.79
C ASP A 186 -33.71 -5.83 -27.02
N SER A 187 -34.51 -6.05 -28.08
CA SER A 187 -35.81 -5.45 -28.28
C SER A 187 -36.79 -5.77 -27.14
N ASN A 188 -36.61 -6.92 -26.49
CA ASN A 188 -37.36 -7.40 -25.33
C ASN A 188 -36.41 -8.08 -24.34
N VAL A 189 -36.92 -8.59 -23.22
CA VAL A 189 -36.18 -9.56 -22.40
C VAL A 189 -36.12 -10.88 -23.16
N VAL A 190 -34.92 -11.30 -23.56
CA VAL A 190 -34.64 -12.55 -24.28
C VAL A 190 -34.59 -13.72 -23.30
N ALA A 191 -33.84 -13.55 -22.22
CA ALA A 191 -33.77 -14.49 -21.10
C ALA A 191 -33.71 -13.75 -19.77
N ASN A 192 -34.30 -14.34 -18.74
CA ASN A 192 -34.25 -13.83 -17.37
C ASN A 192 -34.17 -15.03 -16.44
N THR A 193 -32.96 -15.33 -15.99
CA THR A 193 -32.67 -16.49 -15.15
C THR A 193 -32.14 -16.01 -13.82
N SER A 194 -32.55 -16.67 -12.74
CA SER A 194 -32.04 -16.37 -11.40
C SER A 194 -31.65 -17.64 -10.66
N TRP A 195 -30.67 -17.49 -9.79
CA TRP A 195 -30.15 -18.51 -8.90
C TRP A 195 -30.08 -17.93 -7.50
N SER A 196 -30.46 -18.74 -6.51
CA SER A 196 -30.37 -18.37 -5.10
C SER A 196 -29.24 -19.15 -4.45
N ASN A 197 -28.48 -18.50 -3.58
CA ASN A 197 -27.33 -19.08 -2.87
C ASN A 197 -26.40 -19.83 -3.84
N ILE A 198 -25.80 -19.07 -4.77
CA ILE A 198 -24.94 -19.64 -5.79
C ILE A 198 -23.73 -20.34 -5.16
N THR A 199 -23.38 -21.48 -5.74
CA THR A 199 -22.23 -22.31 -5.36
C THR A 199 -21.59 -22.87 -6.63
N SER A 200 -20.50 -23.61 -6.49
CA SER A 200 -19.84 -24.28 -7.63
C SER A 200 -20.77 -25.21 -8.43
N ALA A 201 -21.87 -25.68 -7.82
CA ALA A 201 -22.88 -26.48 -8.50
C ALA A 201 -23.70 -25.68 -9.54
N ASN A 202 -23.75 -24.35 -9.43
CA ASN A 202 -24.52 -23.47 -10.31
C ASN A 202 -23.72 -23.00 -11.54
N LEU A 203 -22.39 -23.01 -11.48
CA LEU A 203 -21.50 -22.45 -12.52
C LEU A 203 -21.82 -22.93 -13.93
N SER A 204 -22.03 -24.24 -14.11
CA SER A 204 -22.33 -24.80 -15.43
C SER A 204 -23.63 -24.22 -16.02
N ALA A 205 -24.65 -23.96 -15.19
CA ALA A 205 -25.91 -23.36 -15.63
C ALA A 205 -25.77 -21.86 -15.90
N ILE A 206 -24.97 -21.16 -15.09
CA ILE A 206 -24.66 -19.72 -15.27
C ILE A 206 -23.89 -19.51 -16.57
N TYR A 207 -22.83 -20.28 -16.81
CA TYR A 207 -22.07 -20.25 -18.06
C TYR A 207 -22.96 -20.52 -19.27
N THR A 208 -23.87 -21.50 -19.17
CA THR A 208 -24.82 -21.78 -20.26
C THR A 208 -25.73 -20.58 -20.54
N ALA A 209 -26.18 -19.86 -19.50
CA ALA A 209 -26.99 -18.66 -19.68
C ALA A 209 -26.19 -17.54 -20.37
N ILE A 210 -24.92 -17.36 -19.99
CA ILE A 210 -24.01 -16.37 -20.59
C ILE A 210 -23.69 -16.72 -22.05
N ASP A 211 -23.35 -17.99 -22.33
CA ASP A 211 -23.00 -18.49 -23.68
C ASP A 211 -24.17 -18.41 -24.68
N ASN A 212 -25.41 -18.40 -24.19
CA ASN A 212 -26.60 -18.30 -25.02
C ASN A 212 -26.95 -16.87 -25.43
N MET A 213 -26.27 -15.85 -24.87
CA MET A 213 -26.46 -14.47 -25.30
C MET A 213 -25.93 -14.30 -26.73
N VAL A 214 -26.76 -13.73 -27.60
CA VAL A 214 -26.41 -13.49 -29.01
C VAL A 214 -26.76 -12.05 -29.35
N ALA A 215 -25.81 -11.33 -29.95
CA ALA A 215 -26.00 -9.94 -30.35
C ALA A 215 -26.99 -9.79 -31.51
N GLU A 216 -28.27 -9.59 -31.22
CA GLU A 216 -29.36 -9.46 -32.19
C GLU A 216 -30.41 -8.43 -31.76
N GLY A 217 -31.24 -7.97 -32.69
CA GLY A 217 -32.36 -7.08 -32.34
C GLY A 217 -31.96 -5.62 -32.06
N ALA A 218 -32.93 -4.86 -31.55
CA ALA A 218 -32.78 -3.46 -31.12
C ALA A 218 -32.49 -3.37 -29.61
N THR A 219 -32.48 -2.18 -29.02
CA THR A 219 -31.99 -1.95 -27.65
C THR A 219 -33.10 -1.32 -26.79
N ASN A 220 -33.67 -2.09 -25.86
CA ASN A 220 -34.80 -1.67 -25.02
C ASN A 220 -34.44 -1.69 -23.52
N TYR A 221 -33.82 -0.61 -23.02
CA TYR A 221 -33.41 -0.52 -21.62
C TYR A 221 -34.57 -0.61 -20.64
N GLU A 222 -35.72 -0.05 -21.00
CA GLU A 222 -36.94 -0.12 -20.17
C GLU A 222 -37.31 -1.59 -19.88
N ALA A 223 -37.16 -2.50 -20.83
CA ALA A 223 -37.44 -3.92 -20.61
C ALA A 223 -36.47 -4.54 -19.58
N GLY A 224 -35.18 -4.24 -19.68
CA GLY A 224 -34.15 -4.70 -18.74
C GLY A 224 -34.36 -4.17 -17.32
N PHE A 225 -34.53 -2.85 -17.18
CA PHE A 225 -34.75 -2.22 -15.87
C PHE A 225 -36.04 -2.68 -15.20
N ASN A 226 -37.14 -2.82 -15.95
CA ASN A 226 -38.39 -3.33 -15.40
C ASN A 226 -38.26 -4.78 -14.91
N ALA A 227 -37.50 -5.62 -15.62
CA ALA A 227 -37.25 -7.00 -15.21
C ALA A 227 -36.38 -7.11 -13.94
N SER A 228 -35.37 -6.24 -13.82
CA SER A 228 -34.53 -6.17 -12.63
C SER A 228 -35.32 -5.64 -11.42
N ASN A 229 -36.03 -4.52 -11.61
CA ASN A 229 -36.87 -3.93 -10.57
C ASN A 229 -37.91 -4.92 -10.04
N ALA A 230 -38.55 -5.69 -10.93
CA ALA A 230 -39.53 -6.71 -10.54
C ALA A 230 -38.91 -7.82 -9.66
N TRP A 231 -37.67 -8.25 -9.96
CA TRP A 231 -36.99 -9.28 -9.19
C TRP A 231 -36.45 -8.75 -7.87
N LEU A 232 -35.75 -7.62 -7.87
CA LEU A 232 -35.18 -6.99 -6.67
C LEU A 232 -36.26 -6.58 -5.67
N SER A 233 -37.37 -6.02 -6.15
CA SER A 233 -38.53 -5.69 -5.30
C SER A 233 -39.20 -6.92 -4.66
N SER A 234 -38.93 -8.12 -5.18
CA SER A 234 -39.44 -9.38 -4.63
C SER A 234 -38.47 -10.07 -3.65
N GLN A 235 -37.23 -9.59 -3.55
CA GLN A 235 -36.22 -10.16 -2.65
C GLN A 235 -36.48 -9.77 -1.18
N THR A 236 -35.97 -10.58 -0.25
CA THR A 236 -36.15 -10.38 1.19
C THR A 236 -35.34 -9.21 1.74
N ASN A 237 -35.93 -8.43 2.66
CA ASN A 237 -35.21 -7.40 3.42
C ASN A 237 -34.03 -8.03 4.20
N GLY A 238 -32.83 -7.48 4.02
CA GLY A 238 -31.59 -7.92 4.70
C GLY A 238 -30.46 -8.35 3.75
N TYR A 239 -30.68 -8.27 2.44
CA TYR A 239 -29.66 -8.41 1.41
C TYR A 239 -29.41 -7.04 0.78
N GLU A 240 -28.17 -6.77 0.41
CA GLU A 240 -27.82 -5.57 -0.35
C GLU A 240 -28.00 -5.81 -1.85
N ASN A 241 -28.62 -4.85 -2.52
CA ASN A 241 -28.95 -4.98 -3.93
C ASN A 241 -27.90 -4.23 -4.76
N ILE A 242 -27.22 -4.94 -5.64
CA ILE A 242 -26.26 -4.40 -6.60
C ILE A 242 -26.73 -4.77 -8.00
N THR A 243 -26.65 -3.82 -8.92
CA THR A 243 -27.01 -4.01 -10.31
C THR A 243 -25.87 -3.55 -11.20
N PHE A 244 -25.42 -4.42 -12.09
CA PHE A 244 -24.48 -4.05 -13.14
C PHE A 244 -25.24 -3.95 -14.45
N PHE A 245 -25.15 -2.81 -15.12
CA PHE A 245 -25.83 -2.53 -16.37
C PHE A 245 -24.82 -2.41 -17.52
N LEU A 246 -24.74 -3.45 -18.35
CA LEU A 246 -23.74 -3.61 -19.40
C LEU A 246 -24.35 -3.28 -20.75
N THR A 247 -23.84 -2.26 -21.45
CA THR A 247 -24.40 -1.80 -22.73
C THR A 247 -23.42 -0.94 -23.53
N ASP A 248 -23.79 -0.53 -24.75
CA ASP A 248 -23.08 0.46 -25.54
C ASP A 248 -23.61 1.91 -25.42
N GLY A 249 -24.61 2.12 -24.56
CA GLY A 249 -25.17 3.44 -24.25
C GLY A 249 -26.25 3.96 -25.20
N ASN A 250 -26.73 3.17 -26.17
CA ASN A 250 -27.70 3.64 -27.18
C ASN A 250 -29.05 2.91 -27.13
N PRO A 251 -30.00 3.32 -26.27
CA PRO A 251 -31.34 2.76 -26.32
C PRO A 251 -32.04 3.17 -27.61
N THR A 252 -32.71 2.23 -28.28
CA THR A 252 -33.39 2.45 -29.57
C THR A 252 -34.87 2.09 -29.57
N TYR A 253 -35.34 1.34 -28.57
CA TYR A 253 -36.74 0.97 -28.32
C TYR A 253 -37.18 1.27 -26.87
N TYR A 254 -38.49 1.37 -26.70
CA TYR A 254 -39.20 1.51 -25.42
C TYR A 254 -40.55 0.78 -25.50
N ILE A 255 -41.26 0.66 -24.38
CA ILE A 255 -42.59 0.09 -24.28
C ILE A 255 -43.61 1.24 -24.28
N ASN A 256 -44.50 1.27 -25.27
CA ASN A 256 -45.51 2.32 -25.36
C ASN A 256 -46.64 2.14 -24.32
N SER A 257 -47.54 3.14 -24.23
CA SER A 257 -48.68 3.12 -23.30
C SER A 257 -49.65 1.93 -23.46
N TYR A 258 -49.54 1.15 -24.54
CA TYR A 258 -50.33 -0.05 -24.81
C TYR A 258 -49.58 -1.35 -24.47
N GLY A 259 -48.36 -1.28 -23.93
CA GLY A 259 -47.53 -2.42 -23.60
C GLY A 259 -46.86 -3.07 -24.81
N ASN A 260 -46.66 -2.33 -25.92
CA ASN A 260 -45.98 -2.84 -27.10
C ASN A 260 -44.63 -2.17 -27.28
N VAL A 261 -43.64 -2.95 -27.73
CA VAL A 261 -42.34 -2.42 -28.14
C VAL A 261 -42.52 -1.44 -29.29
N ALA A 262 -41.96 -0.26 -29.13
CA ALA A 262 -42.03 0.85 -30.06
C ALA A 262 -40.67 1.57 -30.12
N GLY A 263 -40.53 2.45 -31.10
CA GLY A 263 -39.35 3.26 -31.29
C GLY A 263 -38.75 3.12 -32.69
N PRO A 264 -37.71 3.90 -32.99
CA PRO A 264 -37.08 3.93 -34.30
C PRO A 264 -36.16 2.73 -34.59
N GLY A 265 -35.71 2.01 -33.56
CA GLY A 265 -34.93 0.76 -33.69
C GLY A 265 -33.51 0.92 -34.23
N LYS A 266 -33.06 2.16 -34.49
CA LYS A 266 -31.72 2.47 -35.01
C LYS A 266 -31.06 3.70 -34.40
N VAL A 267 -31.84 4.58 -33.78
CA VAL A 267 -31.35 5.84 -33.18
C VAL A 267 -32.08 6.05 -31.85
N THR A 268 -31.48 6.76 -30.92
CA THR A 268 -32.18 7.19 -29.71
C THR A 268 -32.99 8.44 -30.01
N ASP A 269 -34.31 8.37 -29.82
CA ASP A 269 -35.19 9.53 -29.88
C ASP A 269 -35.64 9.98 -28.49
N TYR A 270 -36.36 11.10 -28.43
CA TYR A 270 -36.85 11.68 -27.18
C TYR A 270 -37.66 10.70 -26.34
N TYR A 271 -38.57 9.93 -26.97
CA TYR A 271 -39.44 9.02 -26.24
C TYR A 271 -38.67 7.80 -25.75
N THR A 272 -37.75 7.28 -26.56
CA THR A 272 -36.86 6.19 -26.13
C THR A 272 -36.05 6.59 -24.90
N MET A 273 -35.37 7.74 -24.95
CA MET A 273 -34.55 8.19 -23.80
C MET A 273 -35.42 8.48 -22.57
N LEU A 274 -36.57 9.14 -22.74
CA LEU A 274 -37.46 9.47 -21.63
C LEU A 274 -37.96 8.22 -20.90
N ASN A 275 -38.47 7.23 -21.63
CA ASN A 275 -39.00 6.01 -21.00
C ASN A 275 -37.90 5.16 -20.35
N SER A 276 -36.70 5.12 -20.95
CA SER A 276 -35.54 4.47 -20.30
C SER A 276 -35.19 5.13 -18.97
N VAL A 277 -35.15 6.47 -18.91
CA VAL A 277 -34.85 7.22 -17.68
C VAL A 277 -35.97 7.07 -16.64
N GLU A 278 -37.23 7.08 -17.07
CA GLU A 278 -38.37 6.85 -16.17
C GLU A 278 -38.36 5.43 -15.59
N ALA A 279 -37.98 4.41 -16.37
CA ALA A 279 -37.82 3.05 -15.88
C ALA A 279 -36.65 2.93 -14.88
N PHE A 280 -35.51 3.55 -15.17
CA PHE A 280 -34.36 3.59 -14.27
C PHE A 280 -34.68 4.30 -12.94
N ALA A 281 -35.48 5.38 -12.97
CA ALA A 281 -35.90 6.09 -11.77
C ALA A 281 -36.73 5.24 -10.78
N LEU A 282 -37.29 4.11 -11.23
CA LEU A 282 -37.93 3.13 -10.36
C LEU A 282 -36.95 2.13 -9.74
N LEU A 283 -35.83 1.87 -10.42
CA LEU A 283 -34.79 0.92 -10.01
C LEU A 283 -33.76 1.56 -9.07
N SER A 284 -33.30 2.77 -9.39
CA SER A 284 -32.22 3.46 -8.67
C SER A 284 -32.43 3.68 -7.17
N PRO A 285 -33.65 3.75 -6.59
CA PRO A 285 -33.83 3.86 -5.15
C PRO A 285 -33.65 2.54 -4.37
N ILE A 286 -33.66 1.38 -5.05
CA ILE A 286 -33.68 0.07 -4.39
C ILE A 286 -32.41 -0.76 -4.62
N THR A 287 -31.47 -0.25 -5.42
CA THR A 287 -30.20 -0.92 -5.75
C THR A 287 -29.14 0.13 -6.06
N HIS A 288 -27.90 -0.19 -5.72
CA HIS A 288 -26.73 0.44 -6.33
C HIS A 288 -26.65 -0.02 -7.79
N VAL A 289 -26.48 0.90 -8.74
CA VAL A 289 -26.44 0.61 -10.18
C VAL A 289 -25.19 1.22 -10.80
N GLU A 290 -24.36 0.34 -11.34
CA GLU A 290 -23.15 0.68 -12.09
C GLU A 290 -23.41 0.47 -13.58
N ALA A 291 -23.34 1.55 -14.35
CA ALA A 291 -23.50 1.52 -15.80
C ALA A 291 -22.14 1.40 -16.49
N ILE A 292 -21.91 0.26 -17.12
CA ILE A 292 -20.64 -0.09 -17.75
C ILE A 292 -20.79 -0.10 -19.27
N GLY A 293 -20.04 0.80 -19.90
CA GLY A 293 -19.96 0.97 -21.34
C GLY A 293 -18.99 -0.02 -21.97
N ILE A 294 -19.47 -0.87 -22.87
CA ILE A 294 -18.63 -1.91 -23.49
C ILE A 294 -18.15 -1.49 -24.88
N GLY A 295 -16.85 -1.30 -24.97
CA GLY A 295 -16.08 -1.16 -26.20
C GLY A 295 -15.99 0.25 -26.79
N SER A 296 -15.47 0.35 -28.01
CA SER A 296 -15.31 1.64 -28.71
C SER A 296 -16.67 2.22 -29.15
N GLU A 297 -16.85 3.55 -29.24
CA GLU A 297 -18.12 4.22 -29.63
C GLU A 297 -19.28 4.12 -28.61
N VAL A 298 -18.99 3.96 -27.32
CA VAL A 298 -20.01 4.05 -26.26
C VAL A 298 -20.56 5.47 -26.16
N ASN A 299 -21.88 5.59 -25.98
CA ASN A 299 -22.53 6.89 -25.80
C ASN A 299 -22.63 7.27 -24.33
N GLU A 300 -21.53 7.78 -23.79
CA GLU A 300 -21.39 8.23 -22.40
C GLU A 300 -22.45 9.29 -22.00
N ASN A 301 -22.82 10.17 -22.95
CA ASN A 301 -23.79 11.22 -22.71
C ASN A 301 -25.18 10.70 -22.33
N TYR A 302 -25.55 9.51 -22.82
CA TYR A 302 -26.80 8.84 -22.44
C TYR A 302 -26.58 7.88 -21.28
N LEU A 303 -25.48 7.14 -21.29
CA LEU A 303 -25.21 6.08 -20.31
C LEU A 303 -25.22 6.60 -18.87
N LYS A 304 -24.69 7.81 -18.63
CA LYS A 304 -24.62 8.43 -17.30
C LYS A 304 -25.96 8.65 -16.59
N PHE A 305 -27.09 8.63 -17.33
CA PHE A 305 -28.42 8.71 -16.73
C PHE A 305 -28.86 7.39 -16.06
N PHE A 306 -28.13 6.30 -16.32
CA PHE A 306 -28.44 4.95 -15.86
C PHE A 306 -27.44 4.45 -14.82
N ASP A 307 -26.68 5.38 -14.24
CA ASP A 307 -25.72 5.17 -13.17
C ASP A 307 -26.13 5.99 -11.95
N ASN A 308 -26.08 5.40 -10.75
CA ASN A 308 -26.35 6.11 -9.49
C ASN A 308 -25.17 6.06 -8.52
N THR A 309 -23.97 5.77 -9.01
CA THR A 309 -22.70 5.87 -8.29
C THR A 309 -22.16 7.30 -8.41
N ASP A 310 -21.47 7.77 -7.37
CA ASP A 310 -20.80 9.08 -7.32
C ASP A 310 -21.65 10.25 -7.89
N VAL A 311 -22.95 10.21 -7.61
CA VAL A 311 -23.94 11.13 -8.20
C VAL A 311 -23.54 12.57 -7.88
N THR A 312 -23.11 13.27 -8.93
CA THR A 312 -22.76 14.69 -8.81
C THR A 312 -24.00 15.51 -8.44
N THR A 313 -23.83 16.65 -7.78
CA THR A 313 -24.95 17.58 -7.52
C THR A 313 -25.53 18.21 -8.80
N GLU A 314 -24.98 17.89 -9.97
CA GLU A 314 -25.40 18.42 -11.27
C GLU A 314 -26.47 17.52 -11.93
N THR A 315 -27.53 18.15 -12.45
CA THR A 315 -28.57 17.44 -13.21
C THR A 315 -28.13 17.34 -14.67
N GLY A 316 -27.99 16.11 -15.19
CA GLY A 316 -27.71 15.87 -16.60
C GLY A 316 -28.88 16.31 -17.49
N SER A 317 -28.57 16.72 -18.73
CA SER A 317 -29.56 17.18 -19.70
C SER A 317 -29.18 16.78 -21.12
N VAL A 318 -30.13 16.17 -21.84
CA VAL A 318 -30.00 15.80 -23.26
C VAL A 318 -31.17 16.37 -24.04
N SER A 319 -30.88 17.12 -25.10
CA SER A 319 -31.90 17.81 -25.90
C SER A 319 -32.18 17.10 -27.22
N PHE A 320 -33.47 16.89 -27.49
CA PHE A 320 -34.00 16.34 -28.73
C PHE A 320 -34.95 17.35 -29.38
N TRP A 321 -35.30 17.15 -30.65
CA TRP A 321 -36.26 18.02 -31.35
C TRP A 321 -37.63 18.11 -30.65
N ASN A 322 -38.08 17.03 -30.01
CA ASN A 322 -39.38 16.95 -29.33
C ASN A 322 -39.35 17.32 -27.83
N GLY A 323 -38.18 17.64 -27.26
CA GLY A 323 -38.05 17.98 -25.84
C GLY A 323 -36.67 17.68 -25.27
N THR A 324 -36.48 17.99 -24.00
CA THR A 324 -35.24 17.75 -23.26
C THR A 324 -35.52 16.72 -22.17
N VAL A 325 -34.64 15.72 -22.05
CA VAL A 325 -34.65 14.75 -20.95
C VAL A 325 -33.63 15.20 -19.92
N THR A 326 -34.04 15.26 -18.66
CA THR A 326 -33.21 15.69 -17.52
C THR A 326 -33.34 14.72 -16.37
N GLY A 327 -32.26 14.49 -15.63
CA GLY A 327 -32.24 13.59 -14.48
C GLY A 327 -30.90 13.62 -13.75
N PRO A 328 -30.80 12.98 -12.57
CA PRO A 328 -29.52 12.71 -11.92
C PRO A 328 -28.61 11.91 -12.87
N VAL A 329 -27.30 12.13 -12.74
CA VAL A 329 -26.30 11.39 -13.51
C VAL A 329 -25.18 10.92 -12.59
N GLY A 330 -24.75 9.68 -12.77
CA GLY A 330 -23.60 9.08 -12.09
C GLY A 330 -22.33 9.13 -12.92
N GLN A 331 -21.29 8.50 -12.41
CA GLN A 331 -20.01 8.34 -13.10
C GLN A 331 -19.99 6.97 -13.79
N VAL A 332 -19.87 6.96 -15.11
CA VAL A 332 -19.86 5.71 -15.88
C VAL A 332 -18.46 5.19 -16.09
N GLU A 333 -18.34 3.88 -16.12
CA GLU A 333 -17.11 3.20 -16.49
C GLU A 333 -17.17 2.76 -17.96
N ILE A 334 -16.08 2.95 -18.72
CA ILE A 334 -15.99 2.49 -20.10
C ILE A 334 -14.82 1.51 -20.19
N VAL A 335 -15.11 0.30 -20.66
CA VAL A 335 -14.16 -0.80 -20.71
C VAL A 335 -13.93 -1.26 -22.14
N HIS A 336 -12.69 -1.61 -22.45
CA HIS A 336 -12.27 -2.08 -23.77
C HIS A 336 -11.71 -3.50 -23.75
N THR A 337 -11.31 -3.99 -22.58
CA THR A 337 -10.76 -5.34 -22.35
C THR A 337 -11.62 -6.16 -21.38
N ALA A 338 -11.46 -7.48 -21.41
CA ALA A 338 -12.19 -8.36 -20.49
C ALA A 338 -11.68 -8.21 -19.06
N GLU A 339 -10.41 -7.85 -18.90
CA GLU A 339 -9.75 -7.59 -17.62
C GLU A 339 -10.29 -6.29 -16.98
N GLU A 340 -10.39 -5.20 -17.73
CA GLU A 340 -11.03 -3.95 -17.28
C GLU A 340 -12.48 -4.20 -16.88
N LEU A 341 -13.26 -4.93 -17.71
CA LEU A 341 -14.63 -5.27 -17.36
C LEU A 341 -14.71 -6.20 -16.13
N SER A 342 -13.78 -7.13 -15.98
CA SER A 342 -13.70 -7.98 -14.79
C SER A 342 -13.41 -7.14 -13.55
N ALA A 343 -12.52 -6.15 -13.64
CA ALA A 343 -12.19 -5.25 -12.53
C ALA A 343 -13.37 -4.33 -12.18
N ALA A 344 -14.03 -3.75 -13.18
CA ALA A 344 -15.26 -2.97 -13.02
C ALA A 344 -16.34 -3.76 -12.25
N LEU A 345 -16.53 -5.03 -12.62
CA LEU A 345 -17.49 -5.93 -11.99
C LEU A 345 -17.05 -6.44 -10.60
N GLN A 346 -15.79 -6.21 -10.19
CA GLN A 346 -15.21 -6.65 -8.92
C GLN A 346 -15.29 -5.63 -7.79
N HIS A 347 -15.69 -4.37 -8.06
CA HIS A 347 -15.83 -3.35 -7.01
C HIS A 347 -16.84 -3.73 -5.90
N GLY A 348 -17.64 -4.78 -6.10
CA GLY A 348 -18.41 -5.45 -5.06
C GLY A 348 -17.73 -6.72 -4.53
N SER A 349 -17.15 -6.63 -3.33
CA SER A 349 -16.60 -7.70 -2.49
C SER A 349 -15.14 -8.07 -2.72
N LEU A 350 -14.26 -7.37 -2.01
CA LEU A 350 -13.28 -7.92 -1.06
C LEU A 350 -12.66 -6.70 -0.35
N GLU A 351 -13.25 -6.25 0.76
CA GLU A 351 -12.54 -5.32 1.63
C GLU A 351 -11.55 -6.12 2.47
N TYR A 352 -10.29 -6.10 2.07
CA TYR A 352 -9.19 -6.39 2.99
C TYR A 352 -8.94 -5.14 3.80
N THR A 353 -9.19 -5.19 5.11
CA THR A 353 -8.67 -4.15 5.99
C THR A 353 -7.28 -4.58 6.41
N LEU A 354 -6.29 -3.82 5.95
CA LEU A 354 -4.92 -3.97 6.40
C LEU A 354 -4.89 -3.87 7.93
N LEU A 355 -4.13 -4.76 8.56
CA LEU A 355 -3.80 -4.60 9.96
C LEU A 355 -3.02 -3.30 10.11
N GLY A 356 -3.40 -2.51 11.12
CA GLY A 356 -2.59 -1.37 11.50
C GLY A 356 -1.23 -1.83 12.03
N ALA A 357 -0.23 -0.99 11.83
CA ALA A 357 1.08 -1.11 12.45
C ALA A 357 1.11 -0.35 13.78
N GLY A 358 1.95 -0.83 14.70
CA GLY A 358 2.13 -0.27 16.04
C GLY A 358 3.19 0.82 16.06
N ASP A 359 3.24 1.61 17.13
CA ASP A 359 4.33 2.57 17.34
C ASP A 359 5.62 1.83 17.78
N ASP A 360 6.61 1.72 16.91
CA ASP A 360 7.79 0.90 17.15
C ASP A 360 9.04 1.71 17.52
N HIS A 361 9.99 1.04 18.20
CA HIS A 361 11.27 1.64 18.54
C HIS A 361 12.39 0.77 17.99
N LEU A 362 13.06 1.25 16.95
CA LEU A 362 14.08 0.50 16.22
C LEU A 362 15.46 1.13 16.40
N ALA A 363 16.49 0.30 16.62
CA ALA A 363 17.88 0.74 16.72
C ALA A 363 18.84 -0.28 16.09
N SER A 364 19.38 -0.01 14.90
CA SER A 364 20.10 -1.05 14.13
C SER A 364 21.54 -1.27 14.58
N GLY A 365 22.28 -0.24 14.98
CA GLY A 365 23.60 -0.40 15.61
C GLY A 365 24.76 0.00 14.69
N ASP A 366 25.81 -0.82 14.59
CA ASP A 366 26.89 -0.57 13.63
C ASP A 366 26.62 -1.41 12.36
N GLY A 367 26.74 -0.84 11.16
CA GLY A 367 26.46 -1.56 9.91
C GLY A 367 25.88 -0.66 8.83
N ASP A 368 25.92 -1.09 7.56
CA ASP A 368 25.06 -0.46 6.55
C ASP A 368 23.70 -1.19 6.57
N ASP A 369 22.70 -0.61 7.24
CA ASP A 369 21.47 -1.28 7.62
C ASP A 369 20.27 -0.91 6.73
N VAL A 370 19.23 -1.75 6.73
CA VAL A 370 17.94 -1.45 6.08
C VAL A 370 16.82 -1.57 7.09
N ILE A 371 16.13 -0.47 7.36
CA ILE A 371 15.15 -0.36 8.43
C ILE A 371 13.79 0.06 7.85
N PHE A 372 12.77 -0.68 8.26
CA PHE A 372 11.36 -0.38 8.01
C PHE A 372 10.70 -0.13 9.36
N GLY A 373 10.15 1.08 9.55
CA GLY A 373 9.33 1.47 10.70
C GLY A 373 8.10 0.58 10.75
N ASP A 374 7.24 0.66 9.74
CA ASP A 374 6.13 -0.28 9.61
C ASP A 374 6.51 -1.64 8.95
N SER A 375 5.52 -2.39 8.47
CA SER A 375 5.70 -3.62 7.69
C SER A 375 6.07 -3.44 6.21
N VAL A 376 6.84 -4.40 5.68
CA VAL A 376 7.13 -4.56 4.25
C VAL A 376 5.92 -4.84 3.35
N HIS A 377 5.88 -4.25 2.16
CA HIS A 377 4.87 -4.44 1.12
C HIS A 377 5.27 -5.53 0.11
N THR A 378 4.67 -6.71 0.19
CA THR A 378 5.11 -7.93 -0.52
C THR A 378 4.20 -8.39 -1.66
N ASP A 379 3.20 -7.60 -2.06
CA ASP A 379 2.15 -8.05 -2.98
C ASP A 379 2.71 -8.42 -4.35
N ALA A 380 3.63 -7.62 -4.88
CA ALA A 380 4.33 -7.95 -6.13
C ALA A 380 5.11 -9.28 -6.05
N LEU A 381 5.63 -9.64 -4.87
CA LEU A 381 6.29 -10.92 -4.65
C LEU A 381 5.29 -12.08 -4.57
N ALA A 382 4.11 -11.85 -3.96
CA ALA A 382 3.02 -12.80 -3.94
C ALA A 382 2.47 -13.08 -5.35
N ASP A 383 2.26 -12.03 -6.15
CA ASP A 383 1.81 -12.10 -7.55
C ASP A 383 2.78 -12.89 -8.43
N ALA A 384 4.09 -12.72 -8.19
CA ALA A 384 5.12 -13.49 -8.87
C ALA A 384 5.13 -14.98 -8.48
N ASN A 385 4.42 -15.35 -7.40
CA ASN A 385 4.31 -16.71 -6.89
C ASN A 385 2.83 -17.12 -6.67
N PRO A 386 2.03 -17.32 -7.74
CA PRO A 386 0.58 -17.54 -7.64
C PRO A 386 0.13 -18.79 -6.88
N SER A 387 1.07 -19.67 -6.50
CA SER A 387 0.80 -20.79 -5.60
C SER A 387 0.63 -20.35 -4.13
N LEU A 388 1.08 -19.14 -3.79
CA LEU A 388 0.86 -18.53 -2.49
C LEU A 388 -0.56 -17.97 -2.46
N THR A 389 -1.40 -18.54 -1.59
CA THR A 389 -2.72 -17.96 -1.29
C THR A 389 -2.54 -16.96 -0.14
N THR A 390 -2.29 -15.70 -0.47
CA THR A 390 -2.17 -14.56 0.46
C THR A 390 -3.15 -13.47 0.04
N ALA A 391 -3.64 -12.70 1.00
CA ALA A 391 -4.39 -11.48 0.70
C ALA A 391 -3.42 -10.38 0.23
N ASP A 392 -3.95 -9.36 -0.44
CA ASP A 392 -3.20 -8.13 -0.70
C ASP A 392 -2.87 -7.46 0.65
N GLY A 393 -1.65 -6.95 0.79
CA GLY A 393 -1.09 -6.43 2.03
C GLY A 393 -0.77 -7.49 3.09
N ALA A 394 -0.57 -8.75 2.69
CA ALA A 394 -0.18 -9.84 3.61
C ALA A 394 1.16 -9.62 4.33
N GLY A 395 1.97 -8.67 3.87
CA GLY A 395 3.22 -8.27 4.52
C GLY A 395 4.17 -9.44 4.75
N TRP A 396 4.63 -9.60 5.98
CA TRP A 396 5.65 -10.60 6.32
C TRP A 396 5.23 -12.05 6.02
N GLU A 397 3.91 -12.35 6.00
CA GLU A 397 3.37 -13.70 5.75
C GLU A 397 3.85 -14.29 4.40
N VAL A 398 4.12 -13.44 3.40
CA VAL A 398 4.60 -13.89 2.09
C VAL A 398 5.96 -14.57 2.21
N PHE A 399 6.89 -14.01 2.98
CA PHE A 399 8.21 -14.60 3.20
C PHE A 399 8.13 -15.92 3.97
N GLU A 400 7.23 -16.02 4.94
CA GLU A 400 7.00 -17.25 5.70
C GLU A 400 6.52 -18.40 4.80
N LYS A 401 5.63 -18.11 3.85
CA LYS A 401 5.07 -19.12 2.94
C LYS A 401 6.02 -19.52 1.80
N LEU A 402 7.00 -18.67 1.46
CA LEU A 402 8.01 -18.98 0.43
C LEU A 402 9.00 -20.06 0.86
N GLY A 403 9.18 -20.26 2.17
CA GLY A 403 10.13 -21.25 2.71
C GLY A 403 11.59 -20.94 2.36
N TRP A 404 11.92 -19.66 2.16
CA TRP A 404 13.27 -19.18 1.92
C TRP A 404 14.12 -19.24 3.20
N THR A 405 15.44 -19.32 3.05
CA THR A 405 16.36 -19.15 4.18
C THR A 405 16.46 -17.68 4.55
N GLU A 406 16.79 -17.37 5.81
CA GLU A 406 17.01 -16.00 6.31
C GLU A 406 17.91 -15.17 5.38
N GLN A 407 19.07 -15.70 4.97
CA GLN A 407 19.97 -15.00 4.03
C GLN A 407 19.28 -14.63 2.70
N GLN A 408 18.42 -15.50 2.17
CA GLN A 408 17.71 -15.22 0.91
C GLN A 408 16.67 -14.11 1.09
N ILE A 409 16.02 -14.06 2.25
CA ILE A 409 15.08 -13.00 2.60
C ILE A 409 15.84 -11.68 2.75
N THR A 410 16.92 -11.66 3.54
CA THR A 410 17.80 -10.50 3.72
C THR A 410 18.33 -9.97 2.39
N ASP A 411 18.89 -10.84 1.54
CA ASP A 411 19.41 -10.46 0.22
C ASP A 411 18.30 -9.87 -0.67
N TYR A 412 17.09 -10.44 -0.60
CA TYR A 412 15.94 -9.95 -1.36
C TYR A 412 15.47 -8.59 -0.87
N ILE A 413 15.35 -8.40 0.45
CA ILE A 413 14.94 -7.13 1.05
C ILE A 413 15.94 -6.04 0.70
N LYS A 414 17.24 -6.27 0.92
CA LYS A 414 18.31 -5.32 0.55
C LYS A 414 18.32 -4.98 -0.95
N ALA A 415 17.89 -5.89 -1.82
CA ALA A 415 17.84 -5.64 -3.26
C ALA A 415 16.55 -4.93 -3.72
N ASN A 416 15.45 -5.04 -2.98
CA ASN A 416 14.12 -4.58 -3.38
C ASN A 416 13.50 -3.60 -2.37
N HIS A 417 14.29 -3.08 -1.43
CA HIS A 417 13.85 -2.28 -0.28
C HIS A 417 12.92 -1.13 -0.68
N SER A 418 13.22 -0.41 -1.77
CA SER A 418 12.39 0.71 -2.24
C SER A 418 10.98 0.30 -2.66
N THR A 419 10.82 -0.90 -3.25
CA THR A 419 9.49 -1.42 -3.59
C THR A 419 8.77 -1.99 -2.37
N LEU A 420 9.53 -2.57 -1.43
CA LEU A 420 8.99 -3.11 -0.18
C LEU A 420 8.58 -2.00 0.80
N ALA A 421 9.14 -0.80 0.69
CA ALA A 421 8.79 0.37 1.49
C ALA A 421 7.59 1.15 0.91
N THR A 422 6.91 0.62 -0.10
CA THR A 422 5.76 1.30 -0.69
C THR A 422 4.63 1.31 0.33
N GLU A 423 4.14 2.50 0.66
CA GLU A 423 3.02 2.70 1.57
C GLU A 423 1.81 1.90 1.10
N SER A 424 1.23 1.14 2.02
CA SER A 424 0.20 0.16 1.74
C SER A 424 -1.21 0.76 1.86
N GLY A 425 -1.33 1.98 2.39
CA GLY A 425 -2.60 2.59 2.79
C GLY A 425 -3.13 2.04 4.12
N ARG A 426 -2.26 1.45 4.96
CA ARG A 426 -2.62 0.97 6.29
C ARG A 426 -2.68 2.14 7.28
N THR A 427 -3.22 1.90 8.48
CA THR A 427 -2.97 2.81 9.61
C THR A 427 -1.57 2.46 10.13
N GLY A 428 -0.56 3.30 9.88
CA GLY A 428 0.80 3.01 10.36
C GLY A 428 1.10 3.58 11.76
N GLY A 429 2.27 3.20 12.26
CA GLY A 429 2.84 3.55 13.56
C GLY A 429 3.46 4.94 13.59
N ASN A 430 3.74 5.47 14.79
CA ASN A 430 4.59 6.64 14.98
C ASN A 430 5.92 6.17 15.56
N ASP A 431 6.86 5.90 14.67
CA ASP A 431 8.04 5.13 15.02
C ASP A 431 9.18 6.01 15.52
N THR A 432 10.03 5.44 16.36
CA THR A 432 11.30 6.04 16.75
C THR A 432 12.44 5.17 16.23
N ILE A 433 13.22 5.69 15.28
CA ILE A 433 14.22 4.92 14.54
C ILE A 433 15.61 5.55 14.70
N ASP A 434 16.60 4.73 15.05
CA ASP A 434 18.02 5.10 15.12
C ASP A 434 18.87 4.15 14.24
N GLY A 435 19.44 4.69 13.15
CA GLY A 435 20.32 3.93 12.24
C GLY A 435 21.69 3.62 12.82
N GLY A 436 22.16 4.42 13.77
CA GLY A 436 23.44 4.16 14.42
C GLY A 436 24.63 4.54 13.53
N ALA A 437 25.48 3.60 13.14
CA ALA A 437 26.72 3.88 12.44
C ALA A 437 26.88 3.05 11.16
N GLY A 438 26.88 3.71 10.02
CA GLY A 438 27.09 3.18 8.68
C GLY A 438 26.22 3.95 7.69
N ASN A 439 26.12 3.49 6.45
CA ASN A 439 25.26 4.16 5.46
C ASN A 439 23.91 3.45 5.42
N ASP A 440 22.96 4.00 6.15
CA ASP A 440 21.70 3.32 6.43
C ASP A 440 20.60 3.71 5.45
N ILE A 441 19.66 2.80 5.25
CA ILE A 441 18.44 3.03 4.48
C ILE A 441 17.26 2.91 5.44
N ILE A 442 16.58 4.02 5.70
CA ILE A 442 15.53 4.09 6.71
C ILE A 442 14.21 4.55 6.09
N TYR A 443 13.16 3.76 6.30
CA TYR A 443 11.79 4.03 5.88
C TYR A 443 10.88 4.08 7.11
N GLY A 444 10.38 5.26 7.50
CA GLY A 444 9.35 5.40 8.54
C GLY A 444 8.03 4.78 8.09
N GLN A 445 7.58 5.18 6.89
CA GLN A 445 6.33 4.75 6.24
C GLN A 445 5.12 5.58 6.74
N GLU A 446 4.03 4.96 7.15
CA GLU A 446 2.76 5.65 7.37
C GLU A 446 2.63 6.17 8.80
N GLY A 447 3.20 7.32 9.14
CA GLY A 447 3.36 7.64 10.56
C GLY A 447 3.59 9.10 10.88
N ASN A 448 3.80 9.42 12.15
CA ASN A 448 4.56 10.63 12.51
C ASN A 448 5.85 10.18 13.18
N ASP A 449 6.85 9.92 12.37
CA ASP A 449 8.04 9.21 12.80
C ASP A 449 9.13 10.17 13.28
N VAL A 450 9.99 9.67 14.16
CA VAL A 450 11.21 10.33 14.61
C VAL A 450 12.39 9.47 14.16
N ILE A 451 13.11 9.97 13.16
CA ILE A 451 14.18 9.21 12.50
C ILE A 451 15.52 9.93 12.70
N ASN A 452 16.51 9.17 13.18
CA ASN A 452 17.91 9.55 13.28
C ASN A 452 18.77 8.62 12.42
N GLY A 453 19.46 9.17 11.42
CA GLY A 453 20.38 8.43 10.54
C GLY A 453 21.61 7.97 11.31
N GLY A 454 22.34 8.93 11.87
CA GLY A 454 23.46 8.63 12.76
C GLY A 454 24.81 8.98 12.12
N GLU A 455 25.77 8.06 12.10
CA GLU A 455 27.06 8.27 11.44
C GLU A 455 27.11 7.61 10.07
N GLY A 456 27.17 8.37 8.99
CA GLY A 456 27.37 7.86 7.65
C GLY A 456 26.58 8.66 6.62
N ASN A 457 26.40 8.12 5.42
CA ASN A 457 25.61 8.79 4.39
C ASN A 457 24.27 8.08 4.27
N ASP A 458 23.26 8.62 4.92
CA ASP A 458 22.02 7.90 5.14
C ASP A 458 20.94 8.30 4.12
N LEU A 459 20.04 7.37 3.82
CA LEU A 459 18.83 7.61 3.05
C LEU A 459 17.64 7.56 4.01
N LEU A 460 17.04 8.73 4.30
CA LEU A 460 15.95 8.85 5.26
C LEU A 460 14.66 9.19 4.54
N SER A 461 13.66 8.31 4.61
CA SER A 461 12.32 8.53 4.10
C SER A 461 11.32 8.45 5.24
N GLY A 462 10.79 9.60 5.67
CA GLY A 462 9.73 9.64 6.68
C GLY A 462 8.45 8.93 6.20
N GLY A 463 8.10 9.10 4.91
CA GLY A 463 6.82 8.64 4.39
C GLY A 463 5.72 9.68 4.60
N THR A 464 4.47 9.24 4.75
CA THR A 464 3.33 10.14 5.02
C THR A 464 3.35 10.66 6.45
N GLY A 465 2.51 11.65 6.74
CA GLY A 465 2.40 12.28 8.07
C GLY A 465 3.52 13.28 8.39
N ASN A 466 3.69 13.62 9.67
CA ASN A 466 4.54 14.74 10.09
C ASN A 466 5.80 14.23 10.76
N ASN A 467 6.84 14.00 9.97
CA ASN A 467 8.04 13.33 10.43
C ASN A 467 9.10 14.29 10.95
N ILE A 468 9.93 13.82 11.87
CA ILE A 468 11.11 14.52 12.38
C ILE A 468 12.33 13.74 11.92
N LEU A 469 13.14 14.34 11.04
CA LEU A 469 14.29 13.70 10.42
C LEU A 469 15.59 14.38 10.88
N ASN A 470 16.55 13.59 11.32
CA ASN A 470 17.91 14.01 11.66
C ASN A 470 18.90 13.14 10.87
N GLY A 471 19.69 13.73 9.99
CA GLY A 471 20.66 12.98 9.18
C GLY A 471 21.86 12.55 10.01
N GLY A 472 22.40 13.47 10.79
CA GLY A 472 23.57 13.24 11.63
C GLY A 472 24.87 13.59 10.91
N LEU A 473 25.83 12.65 10.94
CA LEU A 473 27.18 12.84 10.43
C LEU A 473 27.38 12.16 9.08
N GLY A 474 27.13 12.88 8.01
CA GLY A 474 27.67 12.56 6.69
C GLY A 474 26.83 13.21 5.63
N ALA A 475 26.85 12.70 4.40
CA ALA A 475 26.13 13.28 3.29
C ALA A 475 24.76 12.60 3.12
N ASP A 476 23.76 13.13 3.82
CA ASP A 476 22.48 12.45 3.96
C ASP A 476 21.48 12.84 2.86
N THR A 477 20.54 11.95 2.55
CA THR A 477 19.48 12.17 1.57
C THR A 477 18.12 12.01 2.23
N PHE A 478 17.40 13.13 2.39
CA PHE A 478 16.05 13.19 2.94
C PHE A 478 15.03 13.08 1.81
N VAL A 479 14.33 11.95 1.72
CA VAL A 479 13.29 11.70 0.71
C VAL A 479 11.95 12.19 1.23
N ILE A 480 11.30 13.06 0.46
CA ILE A 480 10.03 13.67 0.83
C ILE A 480 8.89 12.98 0.09
N SER A 481 7.88 12.54 0.82
CA SER A 481 6.70 11.87 0.28
C SER A 481 5.51 12.83 0.14
N LYS A 482 4.56 12.45 -0.72
CA LYS A 482 3.33 13.22 -0.91
C LYS A 482 2.47 13.14 0.36
N GLY A 483 1.97 14.26 0.83
CA GLY A 483 1.10 14.35 2.02
C GLY A 483 1.85 14.56 3.34
N GLY A 484 3.19 14.62 3.31
CA GLY A 484 4.01 14.82 4.51
C GLY A 484 4.22 16.30 4.89
N HIS A 485 4.25 16.57 6.20
CA HIS A 485 4.72 17.85 6.76
C HIS A 485 5.95 17.62 7.63
N ASP A 486 7.08 17.40 6.98
CA ASP A 486 8.30 16.94 7.64
C ASP A 486 9.12 18.09 8.24
N THR A 487 9.91 17.77 9.26
CA THR A 487 10.88 18.67 9.87
C THR A 487 12.27 18.04 9.81
N ILE A 488 13.18 18.67 9.08
CA ILE A 488 14.59 18.28 9.06
C ILE A 488 15.34 19.11 10.12
N GLN A 489 15.97 18.45 11.09
CA GLN A 489 16.57 19.10 12.25
C GLN A 489 17.95 19.70 11.97
N ASP A 490 18.77 19.04 11.15
CA ASP A 490 20.21 19.29 11.08
C ASP A 490 20.76 19.56 9.68
N TYR A 491 19.89 19.71 8.67
CA TYR A 491 20.25 19.91 7.26
C TYR A 491 21.51 20.76 7.03
N ASN A 492 22.53 20.19 6.40
CA ASN A 492 23.83 20.81 6.23
C ASN A 492 24.42 20.58 4.83
N LYS A 493 24.24 21.57 3.96
CA LYS A 493 24.86 21.57 2.62
C LYS A 493 26.39 21.46 2.61
N GLY A 494 27.06 21.82 3.71
CA GLY A 494 28.51 21.64 3.85
C GLY A 494 28.92 20.18 4.02
N GLN A 495 28.04 19.36 4.59
CA GLN A 495 28.18 17.90 4.67
C GLN A 495 27.72 17.19 3.39
N LEU A 496 27.09 17.93 2.46
CA LEU A 496 26.53 17.48 1.18
C LEU A 496 25.15 16.83 1.30
N ASP A 497 24.39 17.21 2.31
CA ASP A 497 23.02 16.78 2.51
C ASP A 497 22.11 17.22 1.37
N LYS A 498 21.14 16.37 1.05
CA LYS A 498 20.21 16.56 -0.06
C LYS A 498 18.78 16.31 0.38
N VAL A 499 17.87 17.08 -0.21
CA VAL A 499 16.42 16.83 -0.10
C VAL A 499 15.94 16.32 -1.45
N ASP A 500 15.45 15.09 -1.49
CA ASP A 500 14.93 14.45 -2.70
C ASP A 500 13.40 14.58 -2.76
N ILE A 501 12.91 15.24 -3.81
CA ILE A 501 11.49 15.47 -4.09
C ILE A 501 11.04 14.79 -5.40
N SER A 502 11.88 13.90 -5.96
CA SER A 502 11.65 13.26 -7.26
C SER A 502 10.37 12.39 -7.30
N SER A 503 9.92 11.89 -6.14
CA SER A 503 8.66 11.14 -5.99
C SER A 503 7.43 12.02 -6.29
N ILE A 504 7.51 13.32 -5.96
CA ILE A 504 6.42 14.31 -6.10
C ILE A 504 6.52 15.05 -7.43
N VAL A 505 7.71 15.57 -7.75
CA VAL A 505 7.93 16.49 -8.88
C VAL A 505 8.51 15.74 -10.07
N LYS A 506 7.64 15.21 -10.94
CA LYS A 506 8.02 14.41 -12.12
C LYS A 506 8.27 15.26 -13.37
N VAL A 507 9.13 16.28 -13.28
CA VAL A 507 9.56 17.07 -14.44
C VAL A 507 11.06 16.94 -14.68
N THR A 508 11.47 17.02 -15.95
CA THR A 508 12.86 16.83 -16.36
C THR A 508 13.66 18.14 -16.46
N ASP A 509 13.06 19.29 -16.16
CA ASP A 509 13.68 20.60 -16.27
C ASP A 509 13.66 21.31 -14.92
N ASP A 510 14.84 21.53 -14.33
CA ASP A 510 15.05 22.21 -13.05
C ASP A 510 14.35 23.57 -12.98
N ALA A 511 14.29 24.31 -14.09
CA ALA A 511 13.65 25.61 -14.13
C ALA A 511 12.14 25.49 -13.95
N VAL A 512 11.55 24.40 -14.44
CA VAL A 512 10.14 24.04 -14.25
C VAL A 512 9.92 23.43 -12.87
N ALA A 513 10.84 22.61 -12.36
CA ALA A 513 10.75 22.07 -11.01
C ALA A 513 10.65 23.17 -9.96
N LYS A 514 11.47 24.23 -10.11
CA LYS A 514 11.44 25.41 -9.23
C LYS A 514 10.12 26.17 -9.25
N THR A 515 9.33 26.09 -10.33
CA THR A 515 8.03 26.77 -10.35
C THR A 515 7.02 26.12 -9.42
N TYR A 516 7.21 24.85 -9.04
CA TYR A 516 6.37 24.12 -8.09
C TYR A 516 6.81 24.26 -6.63
N LEU A 517 7.81 25.10 -6.35
CA LEU A 517 8.33 25.31 -5.01
C LEU A 517 7.96 26.70 -4.50
N GLY A 518 7.52 26.76 -3.25
CA GLY A 518 7.32 27.99 -2.48
C GLY A 518 8.21 28.00 -1.24
N VAL A 519 8.37 29.18 -0.63
CA VAL A 519 9.02 29.29 0.68
C VAL A 519 8.19 30.19 1.57
N GLU A 520 7.84 29.67 2.75
CA GLU A 520 7.12 30.41 3.77
C GLU A 520 7.83 30.39 5.12
N GLN A 521 7.29 31.16 6.07
CA GLN A 521 7.76 31.26 7.43
C GLN A 521 6.75 30.59 8.37
N ASN A 522 7.19 29.60 9.13
CA ASN A 522 6.33 29.03 10.17
C ASN A 522 6.21 29.94 11.40
N ALA A 523 5.34 29.57 12.35
CA ALA A 523 5.11 30.34 13.58
C ALA A 523 6.36 30.53 14.45
N ASN A 524 7.36 29.65 14.33
CA ASN A 524 8.62 29.69 15.07
C ASN A 524 9.72 30.46 14.32
N GLY A 525 9.41 31.01 13.15
CA GLY A 525 10.32 31.80 12.34
C GLY A 525 11.35 30.99 11.55
N LYS A 526 11.12 29.69 11.37
CA LYS A 526 11.93 28.79 10.55
C LYS A 526 11.50 28.84 9.09
N ALA A 527 12.41 28.50 8.19
CA ALA A 527 12.12 28.39 6.77
C ALA A 527 11.34 27.10 6.49
N VAL A 528 10.26 27.22 5.71
CA VAL A 528 9.46 26.10 5.23
C VAL A 528 9.51 26.09 3.71
N LEU A 529 9.86 24.95 3.14
CA LEU A 529 9.74 24.69 1.71
C LEU A 529 8.36 24.10 1.44
N ASP A 530 7.59 24.75 0.58
CA ASP A 530 6.29 24.28 0.14
C ASP A 530 6.43 23.61 -1.23
N ILE A 531 5.83 22.42 -1.40
CA ILE A 531 5.89 21.64 -2.63
C ILE A 531 4.47 21.49 -3.17
N TYR A 532 4.24 21.87 -4.43
CA TYR A 532 2.91 21.90 -5.06
C TYR A 532 2.78 20.87 -6.19
N ASP A 533 1.62 20.22 -6.32
CA ASP A 533 1.27 19.41 -7.49
C ASP A 533 0.46 20.19 -8.54
N ASN A 534 0.84 19.96 -9.81
CA ASN A 534 0.02 20.12 -11.01
C ASN A 534 -0.69 21.47 -11.24
N GLY A 535 -0.04 22.59 -10.94
CA GLY A 535 -0.38 23.91 -11.47
C GLY A 535 0.85 24.52 -12.14
N SER A 536 0.68 25.20 -13.27
CA SER A 536 1.80 25.75 -14.07
C SER A 536 2.79 26.65 -13.31
N ASP A 537 2.47 27.03 -12.08
CA ASP A 537 3.35 27.51 -11.02
C ASP A 537 2.72 27.26 -9.62
N HIS A 538 3.47 27.53 -8.55
CA HIS A 538 3.03 27.45 -7.15
C HIS A 538 1.82 28.34 -6.83
N SER A 539 1.48 29.31 -7.69
CA SER A 539 0.32 30.19 -7.50
C SER A 539 -1.00 29.53 -7.93
N ALA A 540 -0.91 28.45 -8.72
CA ALA A 540 -2.06 27.72 -9.27
C ALA A 540 -2.08 26.22 -8.88
N GLY A 541 -1.01 25.70 -8.27
CA GLY A 541 -0.90 24.31 -7.83
C GLY A 541 -1.57 24.04 -6.48
N HIS A 542 -1.83 22.77 -6.20
CA HIS A 542 -2.29 22.32 -4.88
C HIS A 542 -1.08 21.99 -4.00
N LEU A 543 -1.04 22.49 -2.76
CA LEU A 543 0.04 22.17 -1.83
C LEU A 543 -0.05 20.68 -1.46
N VAL A 544 1.03 19.94 -1.65
CA VAL A 544 1.06 18.48 -1.44
C VAL A 544 2.05 18.01 -0.41
N ALA A 545 3.08 18.79 -0.09
CA ALA A 545 4.02 18.49 0.98
C ALA A 545 4.70 19.76 1.46
N THR A 546 5.18 19.76 2.70
CA THR A 546 5.98 20.85 3.25
C THR A 546 7.18 20.31 4.02
N VAL A 547 8.32 20.98 3.91
CA VAL A 547 9.53 20.64 4.69
C VAL A 547 9.97 21.84 5.50
N THR A 548 9.94 21.71 6.83
CA THR A 548 10.50 22.69 7.75
C THR A 548 11.97 22.39 8.02
N PHE A 549 12.84 23.39 7.84
CA PHE A 549 14.26 23.28 8.19
C PHE A 549 14.47 23.90 9.57
N ASP A 550 14.61 23.09 10.62
CA ASP A 550 14.68 23.61 12.00
C ASP A 550 15.99 24.38 12.27
N ASN A 551 17.08 24.07 11.55
CA ASN A 551 18.33 24.81 11.69
C ASN A 551 18.44 26.06 10.78
N ILE A 552 17.47 26.33 9.90
CA ILE A 552 17.46 27.51 9.00
C ILE A 552 16.37 28.50 9.41
N HIS A 553 16.77 29.72 9.79
CA HIS A 553 15.83 30.80 10.07
C HIS A 553 15.39 31.51 8.79
N TYR A 554 14.07 31.74 8.64
CA TYR A 554 13.52 32.43 7.46
C TYR A 554 14.07 33.85 7.28
N SER A 555 14.42 34.53 8.38
CA SER A 555 15.04 35.86 8.35
C SER A 555 16.39 35.89 7.64
N ASP A 556 17.08 34.75 7.58
CA ASP A 556 18.42 34.65 7.01
C ASP A 556 18.37 34.57 5.48
N LEU A 557 17.20 34.25 4.91
CA LEU A 557 16.95 34.20 3.46
C LEU A 557 16.79 35.59 2.83
N GLY A 558 16.63 36.64 3.63
CA GLY A 558 16.42 38.01 3.14
C GLY A 558 15.03 38.26 2.56
N SER A 559 14.83 39.42 1.92
CA SER A 559 13.51 39.92 1.50
C SER A 559 13.24 39.86 0.00
N ILE A 560 14.20 39.45 -0.83
CA ILE A 560 14.08 39.36 -2.29
C ILE A 560 14.71 38.04 -2.70
N HIS A 561 13.99 37.19 -3.45
CA HIS A 561 14.45 35.86 -3.90
C HIS A 561 14.61 34.79 -2.80
N GLN A 562 13.67 34.72 -1.84
CA GLN A 562 13.72 33.77 -0.72
C GLN A 562 13.86 32.30 -1.13
N LEU A 563 13.17 31.89 -2.21
CA LEU A 563 13.34 30.55 -2.78
C LEU A 563 14.76 30.32 -3.30
N ASP A 564 15.30 31.23 -4.11
CA ASP A 564 16.68 31.09 -4.61
C ASP A 564 17.70 31.11 -3.47
N SER A 565 17.45 31.89 -2.41
CA SER A 565 18.27 31.89 -1.20
C SER A 565 18.19 30.57 -0.45
N LEU A 566 17.00 29.98 -0.31
CA LEU A 566 16.83 28.66 0.30
C LEU A 566 17.50 27.58 -0.54
N LEU A 567 17.33 27.57 -1.87
CA LEU A 567 18.03 26.67 -2.80
C LEU A 567 19.55 26.95 -2.85
N GLY A 568 19.99 28.11 -2.38
CA GLY A 568 21.39 28.42 -2.15
C GLY A 568 21.93 27.72 -0.89
N ALA A 569 21.08 27.60 0.14
CA ALA A 569 21.39 26.95 1.41
C ALA A 569 21.13 25.45 1.40
N VAL A 570 20.21 24.96 0.58
CA VAL A 570 19.75 23.57 0.47
C VAL A 570 20.08 23.01 -0.92
N ASP A 571 20.42 21.74 -1.01
CA ASP A 571 20.55 20.98 -2.25
C ASP A 571 19.27 20.15 -2.44
N ILE A 572 18.47 20.50 -3.44
CA ILE A 572 17.21 19.83 -3.73
C ILE A 572 17.40 19.00 -4.99
N ASN A 573 17.34 17.69 -4.85
CA ASN A 573 17.30 16.78 -5.99
C ASN A 573 15.85 16.52 -6.39
N HIS A 574 15.61 16.50 -7.70
CA HIS A 574 14.31 16.16 -8.30
C HIS A 574 14.47 15.19 -9.48
N SER A 575 15.71 14.74 -9.75
CA SER A 575 16.11 13.94 -10.91
C SER A 575 16.80 12.65 -10.54
#